data_AF-A0A2E6SUI3-F1
#
_entry.id   AF-A0A2E6SUI3-F1
#
_cell.length_a   1.000
_cell.length_b   1.000
_cell.length_c   1.000
_cell.angle_alpha   90.00
_cell.angle_beta   90.00
_cell.angle_gamma   90.00
#
_symmetry.space_group_name_H-M   'P 1'
#
loop_
_entity.id
_entity.type
_entity.pdbx_description
1 polymer ?
#
loop_
_entity_poly.entity_id
_entity_poly.type
_entity_poly.pdbx_seq_one_letter_code
_entity_poly.pdbx_strand_id
1 'polypeptide(L)'
;MRKTILFIIFSNVLLSCNAQIKTDNNREKIKEAQTEITPALEYFFSDCLVNKNCDECVNELVSKATNAYQKYLIGGALYNIDSKVSYDLHKSAYEKNPNELNFNLEYAIESHRIGDYKTAIKHYEIYKQSKDTDYRVHVWLSECYLNTDNYSKAVENWKKANHPKNHTGIDKAIYIIHGQVDQIKKRSDLIAKTKSKDSKSAYELIFLDMNWELDWWNNNIQEYFLEKDVNTIKNSFGSDSQEYLQISAYNKIKNLSRNSSPKDSIKIALLNSKLILDNHPMPTNGKIASDLLRISFINRLLDEKEFFEKRGKEMIELADKYRDEELLNIYAYLESVATGHVSEQTDKKGWNEYQSEKFAISYFIGLADKNEYDNPDLKKALIDFPNSSKIHWVKLNCAKIEGKEIKTDLIEVLKKEFKTLGSDQNKYSYSLKNYFHLLENEI
;
A
#
# COMPACT_ATOMS: atom_id res chain seq x y z
N MET A 1 -5.62 -31.61 0.22
CA MET A 1 -6.45 -30.39 0.29
C MET A 1 -5.65 -29.10 0.51
N ARG A 2 -4.75 -28.99 1.50
CA ARG A 2 -3.90 -27.78 1.69
C ARG A 2 -3.11 -27.37 0.43
N LYS A 3 -2.46 -28.31 -0.27
CA LYS A 3 -1.75 -28.06 -1.54
C LYS A 3 -2.65 -27.57 -2.69
N THR A 4 -3.92 -27.94 -2.70
CA THR A 4 -4.88 -27.58 -3.77
C THR A 4 -5.47 -26.18 -3.55
N ILE A 5 -5.62 -25.74 -2.30
CA ILE A 5 -6.03 -24.37 -1.95
C ILE A 5 -4.87 -23.38 -2.21
N LEU A 6 -3.62 -23.80 -1.99
CA LEU A 6 -2.40 -23.10 -2.40
C LEU A 6 -2.40 -22.74 -3.90
N PHE A 7 -2.92 -23.65 -4.74
CA PHE A 7 -3.01 -23.45 -6.19
C PHE A 7 -3.97 -22.32 -6.60
N ILE A 8 -4.99 -21.99 -5.80
CA ILE A 8 -6.01 -20.97 -6.14
C ILE A 8 -5.55 -19.55 -5.75
N ILE A 9 -4.76 -19.43 -4.68
CA ILE A 9 -4.17 -18.14 -4.28
C ILE A 9 -3.01 -17.80 -5.23
N PHE A 10 -2.20 -18.79 -5.60
CA PHE A 10 -1.10 -18.58 -6.53
C PHE A 10 -1.51 -18.60 -8.01
N SER A 11 -2.62 -19.20 -8.44
CA SER A 11 -3.07 -19.10 -9.84
C SER A 11 -3.47 -17.68 -10.25
N ASN A 12 -3.92 -16.85 -9.29
CA ASN A 12 -4.14 -15.42 -9.53
C ASN A 12 -2.83 -14.61 -9.56
N VAL A 13 -1.78 -15.08 -8.88
CA VAL A 13 -0.42 -14.50 -8.91
C VAL A 13 0.36 -14.96 -10.14
N LEU A 14 0.13 -16.18 -10.62
CA LEU A 14 0.70 -16.73 -11.86
C LEU A 14 0.18 -16.00 -13.13
N LEU A 15 -0.82 -15.12 -12.97
CA LEU A 15 -1.44 -14.33 -14.03
C LEU A 15 -1.27 -12.81 -13.82
N SER A 16 -0.37 -12.36 -12.94
CA SER A 16 -0.10 -10.94 -12.70
C SER A 16 0.72 -10.25 -13.80
N CYS A 17 0.79 -10.81 -15.01
CA CYS A 17 1.03 -9.97 -16.19
C CYS A 17 -0.27 -9.23 -16.48
N ASN A 18 -0.31 -7.94 -16.18
CA ASN A 18 -1.48 -7.07 -16.38
C ASN A 18 -1.98 -7.05 -17.83
N ALA A 19 -1.12 -7.46 -18.78
CA ALA A 19 -1.40 -7.65 -20.20
C ALA A 19 -2.15 -8.95 -20.56
N GLN A 20 -2.09 -10.01 -19.75
CA GLN A 20 -2.45 -11.37 -20.17
C GLN A 20 -3.93 -11.63 -20.44
N ILE A 21 -4.84 -10.75 -19.99
CA ILE A 21 -6.27 -11.08 -20.03
C ILE A 21 -6.90 -10.77 -21.41
N LYS A 22 -6.28 -9.98 -22.32
CA LYS A 22 -7.02 -9.47 -23.51
C LYS A 22 -6.26 -9.31 -24.84
N THR A 23 -5.01 -9.73 -24.95
CA THR A 23 -4.29 -9.67 -26.23
C THR A 23 -4.31 -11.02 -26.95
N ASP A 24 -4.58 -11.00 -28.26
CA ASP A 24 -4.60 -12.19 -29.11
C ASP A 24 -3.23 -12.49 -29.74
N ASN A 25 -2.23 -11.61 -29.52
CA ASN A 25 -0.93 -11.69 -30.18
C ASN A 25 -0.02 -12.76 -29.56
N ASN A 26 0.51 -13.66 -30.40
CA ASN A 26 1.50 -14.70 -30.08
C ASN A 26 1.18 -15.55 -28.83
N ARG A 27 -0.12 -15.85 -28.62
CA ARG A 27 -0.61 -16.67 -27.49
C ARG A 27 0.07 -18.02 -27.35
N GLU A 28 0.38 -18.68 -28.47
CA GLU A 28 1.02 -20.00 -28.47
C GLU A 28 2.41 -19.96 -27.84
N LYS A 29 3.24 -19.00 -28.23
CA LYS A 29 4.60 -18.82 -27.68
C LYS A 29 4.59 -18.45 -26.20
N ILE A 30 3.62 -17.63 -25.79
CA ILE A 30 3.42 -17.30 -24.37
C ILE A 30 3.02 -18.55 -23.59
N LYS A 31 2.10 -19.37 -24.13
CA LYS A 31 1.63 -20.61 -23.48
C LYS A 31 2.72 -21.68 -23.40
N GLU A 32 3.54 -21.80 -24.44
CA GLU A 32 4.72 -22.66 -24.47
C GLU A 32 5.71 -22.25 -23.38
N ALA A 33 6.15 -20.99 -23.38
CA ALA A 33 7.05 -20.46 -22.35
C ALA A 33 6.47 -20.61 -20.94
N GLN A 34 5.15 -20.41 -20.77
CA GLN A 34 4.47 -20.61 -19.48
C GLN A 34 4.58 -22.06 -19.01
N THR A 35 4.36 -23.02 -19.90
CA THR A 35 4.47 -24.45 -19.58
C THR A 35 5.89 -24.80 -19.15
N GLU A 36 6.91 -24.28 -19.84
CA GLU A 36 8.32 -24.51 -19.52
C GLU A 36 8.72 -23.97 -18.14
N ILE A 37 8.26 -22.77 -17.77
CA ILE A 37 8.66 -22.13 -16.49
C ILE A 37 7.74 -22.46 -15.32
N THR A 38 6.59 -23.11 -15.56
CA THR A 38 5.60 -23.39 -14.50
C THR A 38 6.22 -24.14 -13.31
N PRO A 39 7.05 -25.19 -13.49
CA PRO A 39 7.69 -25.85 -12.35
C PRO A 39 8.60 -24.92 -11.52
N ALA A 40 9.28 -23.97 -12.18
CA ALA A 40 10.14 -23.00 -11.50
C ALA A 40 9.31 -21.96 -10.72
N LEU A 41 8.20 -21.48 -11.28
CA LEU A 41 7.28 -20.58 -10.60
C LEU A 41 6.60 -21.26 -9.41
N GLU A 42 6.16 -22.52 -9.58
CA GLU A 42 5.58 -23.30 -8.49
C GLU A 42 6.58 -23.48 -7.34
N TYR A 43 7.83 -23.83 -7.64
CA TYR A 43 8.89 -23.92 -6.64
C TYR A 43 9.15 -22.57 -5.94
N PHE A 44 9.26 -21.50 -6.73
CA PHE A 44 9.53 -20.15 -6.23
C PHE A 44 8.48 -19.73 -5.18
N PHE A 45 7.19 -19.89 -5.50
CA PHE A 45 6.09 -19.45 -4.65
C PHE A 45 5.76 -20.41 -3.49
N SER A 46 5.89 -21.72 -3.70
CA SER A 46 5.46 -22.74 -2.72
C SER A 46 6.56 -23.28 -1.82
N ASP A 47 7.83 -22.94 -2.07
CA ASP A 47 8.94 -23.41 -1.25
C ASP A 47 9.99 -22.31 -1.06
N CYS A 48 10.48 -21.74 -2.14
CA CYS A 48 11.63 -20.84 -2.07
C CYS A 48 11.36 -19.62 -1.18
N LEU A 49 10.33 -18.82 -1.49
CA LEU A 49 9.99 -17.60 -0.74
C LEU A 49 9.61 -17.84 0.73
N VAL A 50 9.26 -19.08 1.06
CA VAL A 50 8.97 -19.50 2.43
C VAL A 50 10.24 -19.82 3.17
N ASN A 51 11.15 -20.55 2.51
CA ASN A 51 12.27 -21.24 3.15
C ASN A 51 13.61 -20.52 3.03
N LYS A 52 13.79 -19.68 2.01
CA LYS A 52 15.05 -19.00 1.69
C LYS A 52 14.89 -17.48 1.68
N ASN A 53 16.03 -16.79 1.55
CA ASN A 53 16.03 -15.34 1.36
C ASN A 53 15.39 -14.99 0.00
N CYS A 54 14.62 -13.89 -0.04
CA CYS A 54 13.95 -13.45 -1.27
C CYS A 54 14.94 -13.21 -2.42
N ASP A 55 16.11 -12.62 -2.19
CA ASP A 55 17.09 -12.33 -3.25
C ASP A 55 17.67 -13.61 -3.85
N GLU A 56 17.92 -14.63 -3.03
CA GLU A 56 18.35 -15.95 -3.51
C GLU A 56 17.29 -16.58 -4.41
N CYS A 57 16.01 -16.50 -4.01
CA CYS A 57 14.90 -17.01 -4.78
C CYS A 57 14.70 -16.26 -6.11
N VAL A 58 14.83 -14.93 -6.09
CA VAL A 58 14.73 -14.09 -7.28
C VAL A 58 15.85 -14.48 -8.25
N ASN A 59 17.09 -14.57 -7.78
CA ASN A 59 18.24 -14.97 -8.62
C ASN A 59 18.05 -16.38 -9.21
N GLU A 60 17.57 -17.33 -8.40
CA GLU A 60 17.29 -18.69 -8.86
C GLU A 60 16.20 -18.70 -9.95
N LEU A 61 15.11 -17.95 -9.78
CA LEU A 61 14.03 -17.85 -10.76
C LEU A 61 14.49 -17.16 -12.05
N VAL A 62 15.20 -16.04 -11.94
CA VAL A 62 15.76 -15.28 -13.08
C VAL A 62 16.68 -16.15 -13.93
N SER A 63 17.44 -17.07 -13.31
CA SER A 63 18.30 -18.01 -14.04
C SER A 63 17.54 -18.92 -15.02
N LYS A 64 16.22 -19.05 -14.86
CA LYS A 64 15.35 -19.84 -15.75
C LYS A 64 14.82 -19.03 -16.94
N ALA A 65 15.04 -17.71 -16.97
CA ALA A 65 14.57 -16.81 -18.02
C ALA A 65 15.49 -16.83 -19.26
N THR A 66 15.51 -17.94 -20.00
CA THR A 66 16.44 -18.16 -21.12
C THR A 66 16.02 -17.49 -22.44
N ASN A 67 14.74 -17.15 -22.60
CA ASN A 67 14.23 -16.47 -23.80
C ASN A 67 13.31 -15.28 -23.46
N ALA A 68 12.94 -14.49 -24.47
CA ALA A 68 12.17 -13.25 -24.27
C ALA A 68 10.77 -13.48 -23.67
N TYR A 69 10.07 -14.56 -24.01
CA TYR A 69 8.75 -14.87 -23.44
C TYR A 69 8.86 -15.33 -21.99
N GLN A 70 9.89 -16.12 -21.67
CA GLN A 70 10.17 -16.50 -20.28
C GLN A 70 10.55 -15.30 -19.42
N LYS A 71 11.38 -14.37 -19.95
CA LYS A 71 11.69 -13.09 -19.29
C LYS A 71 10.43 -12.26 -19.05
N TYR A 72 9.56 -12.16 -20.04
CA TYR A 72 8.26 -11.48 -19.91
C TYR A 72 7.43 -12.06 -18.75
N LEU A 73 7.29 -13.38 -18.69
CA LEU A 73 6.51 -14.06 -17.66
C LEU A 73 7.15 -13.95 -16.26
N ILE A 74 8.46 -14.18 -16.16
CA ILE A 74 9.18 -14.08 -14.88
C ILE A 74 9.20 -12.64 -14.38
N GLY A 75 9.36 -11.66 -15.27
CA GLY A 75 9.20 -10.25 -14.94
C GLY A 75 7.82 -9.99 -14.33
N GLY A 76 6.76 -10.47 -14.96
CA GLY A 76 5.40 -10.32 -14.42
C GLY A 76 5.18 -10.99 -13.05
N ALA A 77 5.83 -12.12 -12.79
CA ALA A 77 5.81 -12.77 -11.49
C ALA A 77 6.59 -11.97 -10.41
N LEU A 78 7.62 -11.24 -10.82
CA LEU A 78 8.45 -10.43 -9.95
C LEU A 78 7.94 -8.99 -9.78
N TYR A 79 6.89 -8.59 -10.51
CA TYR A 79 6.36 -7.23 -10.51
C TYR A 79 6.10 -6.69 -9.09
N ASN A 80 5.45 -7.47 -8.23
CA ASN A 80 5.14 -7.12 -6.83
C ASN A 80 6.13 -7.75 -5.81
N ILE A 81 7.36 -8.04 -6.24
CA ILE A 81 8.39 -8.68 -5.40
C ILE A 81 9.71 -7.94 -5.50
N ASP A 82 10.21 -7.78 -6.72
CA ASP A 82 11.46 -7.09 -7.05
C ASP A 82 11.23 -6.24 -8.30
N SER A 83 10.85 -4.98 -8.07
CA SER A 83 10.48 -4.06 -9.14
C SER A 83 11.62 -3.77 -10.12
N LYS A 84 12.87 -3.78 -9.63
CA LYS A 84 14.04 -3.52 -10.45
C LYS A 84 14.31 -4.68 -11.39
N VAL A 85 14.33 -5.91 -10.86
CA VAL A 85 14.55 -7.11 -11.69
C VAL A 85 13.39 -7.30 -12.67
N SER A 86 12.16 -7.03 -12.25
CA SER A 86 10.99 -7.04 -13.13
C SER A 86 11.15 -6.08 -14.32
N TYR A 87 11.51 -4.82 -14.05
CA TYR A 87 11.80 -3.81 -15.08
C TYR A 87 12.87 -4.30 -16.07
N ASP A 88 14.00 -4.80 -15.57
CA ASP A 88 15.12 -5.25 -16.42
C ASP A 88 14.72 -6.43 -17.33
N LEU A 89 13.90 -7.36 -16.82
CA LEU A 89 13.39 -8.49 -17.59
C LEU A 89 12.40 -8.06 -18.68
N HIS A 90 11.44 -7.18 -18.35
CA HIS A 90 10.46 -6.66 -19.32
C HIS A 90 11.11 -5.82 -20.40
N LYS A 91 12.07 -4.96 -20.03
CA LYS A 91 12.90 -4.21 -20.98
C LYS A 91 13.65 -5.17 -21.92
N SER A 92 14.33 -6.19 -21.38
CA SER A 92 15.08 -7.16 -22.18
C SER A 92 14.17 -7.99 -23.10
N ALA A 93 12.96 -8.34 -22.66
CA ALA A 93 11.97 -9.02 -23.48
C ALA A 93 11.54 -8.14 -24.67
N TYR A 94 11.20 -6.87 -24.41
CA TYR A 94 10.85 -5.89 -25.43
C TYR A 94 11.98 -5.68 -26.45
N GLU A 95 13.22 -5.46 -26.01
CA GLU A 95 14.37 -5.22 -26.90
C GLU A 95 14.60 -6.38 -27.87
N LYS A 96 14.31 -7.61 -27.44
CA LYS A 96 14.44 -8.80 -28.29
C LYS A 96 13.31 -8.91 -29.32
N ASN A 97 12.08 -8.58 -28.91
CA ASN A 97 10.89 -8.69 -29.75
C ASN A 97 10.04 -7.40 -29.68
N PRO A 98 10.47 -6.29 -30.31
CA PRO A 98 9.85 -4.97 -30.12
C PRO A 98 8.43 -4.84 -30.70
N ASN A 99 8.02 -5.77 -31.57
CA ASN A 99 6.68 -5.81 -32.15
C ASN A 99 5.69 -6.59 -31.28
N GLU A 100 6.14 -7.18 -30.17
CA GLU A 100 5.25 -7.88 -29.26
C GLU A 100 4.44 -6.90 -28.42
N LEU A 101 3.14 -6.90 -28.66
CA LEU A 101 2.20 -5.95 -28.05
C LEU A 101 2.20 -6.05 -26.51
N ASN A 102 2.29 -7.28 -25.98
CA ASN A 102 2.37 -7.53 -24.55
C ASN A 102 3.65 -6.98 -23.93
N PHE A 103 4.77 -7.09 -24.64
CA PHE A 103 6.06 -6.63 -24.12
C PHE A 103 6.09 -5.10 -24.10
N ASN A 104 5.51 -4.45 -25.11
CA ASN A 104 5.31 -3.00 -25.09
C ASN A 104 4.46 -2.57 -23.88
N LEU A 105 3.34 -3.25 -23.61
CA LEU A 105 2.48 -2.85 -22.51
C LEU A 105 3.17 -2.98 -21.15
N GLU A 106 3.78 -4.13 -20.85
CA GLU A 106 4.46 -4.32 -19.56
C GLU A 106 5.66 -3.38 -19.42
N TYR A 107 6.44 -3.17 -20.49
CA TYR A 107 7.53 -2.20 -20.45
C TYR A 107 7.03 -0.75 -20.24
N ALA A 108 5.86 -0.40 -20.77
CA ALA A 108 5.22 0.89 -20.50
C ALA A 108 4.83 1.04 -19.02
N ILE A 109 4.19 0.01 -18.45
CA ILE A 109 3.79 -0.06 -17.03
C ILE A 109 5.00 0.07 -16.11
N GLU A 110 6.06 -0.67 -16.43
CA GLU A 110 7.32 -0.64 -15.69
C GLU A 110 7.99 0.74 -15.76
N SER A 111 8.05 1.33 -16.96
CA SER A 111 8.59 2.68 -17.17
C SER A 111 7.79 3.75 -16.44
N HIS A 112 6.45 3.63 -16.45
CA HIS A 112 5.56 4.52 -15.71
C HIS A 112 5.84 4.44 -14.21
N ARG A 113 5.91 3.23 -13.65
CA ARG A 113 6.18 3.00 -12.23
C ARG A 113 7.47 3.66 -11.74
N ILE A 114 8.53 3.66 -12.54
CA ILE A 114 9.80 4.33 -12.18
C ILE A 114 9.86 5.83 -12.54
N GLY A 115 8.79 6.39 -13.10
CA GLY A 115 8.70 7.80 -13.48
C GLY A 115 9.31 8.15 -14.84
N ASP A 116 9.68 7.16 -15.67
CA ASP A 116 10.05 7.40 -17.07
C ASP A 116 8.81 7.54 -17.94
N TYR A 117 8.09 8.63 -17.73
CA TYR A 117 6.81 8.93 -18.39
C TYR A 117 6.95 9.05 -19.91
N LYS A 118 8.10 9.48 -20.44
CA LYS A 118 8.32 9.61 -21.89
C LYS A 118 8.39 8.24 -22.57
N THR A 119 9.14 7.31 -21.98
CA THR A 119 9.19 5.92 -22.46
C THR A 119 7.83 5.25 -22.30
N ALA A 120 7.16 5.44 -21.16
CA ALA A 120 5.81 4.92 -20.93
C ALA A 120 4.82 5.39 -22.02
N ILE A 121 4.76 6.70 -22.31
CA ILE A 121 3.90 7.26 -23.37
C ILE A 121 4.15 6.58 -24.70
N LYS A 122 5.41 6.47 -25.13
CA LYS A 122 5.77 5.84 -26.42
C LYS A 122 5.15 4.44 -26.54
N HIS A 123 5.31 3.61 -25.51
CA HIS A 123 4.86 2.23 -25.55
C HIS A 123 3.35 2.06 -25.33
N TYR A 124 2.74 2.89 -24.48
CA TYR A 124 1.28 2.94 -24.35
C TYR A 124 0.59 3.39 -25.64
N GLU A 125 1.16 4.34 -26.38
CA GLU A 125 0.64 4.77 -27.68
C GLU A 125 0.70 3.64 -28.73
N ILE A 126 1.79 2.86 -28.77
CA ILE A 126 1.88 1.65 -29.61
C ILE A 126 0.80 0.64 -29.23
N TYR A 127 0.63 0.38 -27.93
CA TYR A 127 -0.40 -0.54 -27.45
C TYR A 127 -1.81 -0.10 -27.82
N LYS A 128 -2.11 1.19 -27.60
CA LYS A 128 -3.39 1.82 -27.88
C LYS A 128 -3.81 1.71 -29.35
N GLN A 129 -2.86 1.76 -30.30
CA GLN A 129 -3.19 1.58 -31.73
C GLN A 129 -3.89 0.24 -32.03
N SER A 130 -3.57 -0.81 -31.27
CA SER A 130 -4.17 -2.14 -31.44
C SER A 130 -5.35 -2.41 -30.49
N LYS A 131 -5.50 -1.64 -29.41
CA LYS A 131 -6.45 -1.86 -28.31
C LYS A 131 -7.02 -0.53 -27.80
N ASP A 132 -7.56 0.28 -28.70
CA ASP A 132 -8.08 1.63 -28.43
C ASP A 132 -9.27 1.66 -27.45
N THR A 133 -10.02 0.56 -27.37
CA THR A 133 -11.15 0.39 -26.43
C THR A 133 -10.72 0.07 -24.99
N ASP A 134 -9.43 -0.17 -24.73
CA ASP A 134 -8.93 -0.47 -23.39
C ASP A 134 -8.82 0.81 -22.54
N TYR A 135 -9.85 1.13 -21.77
CA TYR A 135 -9.89 2.35 -20.96
C TYR A 135 -8.68 2.51 -20.01
N ARG A 136 -8.01 1.41 -19.62
CA ARG A 136 -6.87 1.45 -18.69
C ARG A 136 -5.69 2.20 -19.29
N VAL A 137 -5.43 2.03 -20.59
CA VAL A 137 -4.32 2.74 -21.27
C VAL A 137 -4.54 4.25 -21.24
N HIS A 138 -5.79 4.69 -21.29
CA HIS A 138 -6.15 6.09 -21.19
C HIS A 138 -5.96 6.66 -19.77
N VAL A 139 -6.14 5.85 -18.73
CA VAL A 139 -5.79 6.26 -17.35
C VAL A 139 -4.29 6.50 -17.24
N TRP A 140 -3.48 5.54 -17.67
CA TRP A 140 -2.02 5.63 -17.58
C TRP A 140 -1.43 6.74 -18.45
N LEU A 141 -1.93 6.90 -19.68
CA LEU A 141 -1.55 8.01 -20.55
C LEU A 141 -1.95 9.36 -19.94
N SER A 142 -3.10 9.46 -19.28
CA SER A 142 -3.51 10.69 -18.62
C SER A 142 -2.47 11.15 -17.58
N GLU A 143 -2.04 10.25 -16.71
CA GLU A 143 -1.01 10.55 -15.71
C GLU A 143 0.35 10.86 -16.36
N CYS A 144 0.77 10.09 -17.36
CA CYS A 144 2.05 10.33 -18.03
C CYS A 144 2.08 11.69 -18.75
N TYR A 145 0.99 12.07 -19.43
CA TYR A 145 0.88 13.37 -20.08
C TYR A 145 0.83 14.52 -19.07
N LEU A 146 0.17 14.32 -17.92
CA LEU A 146 0.19 15.27 -16.81
C LEU A 146 1.61 15.52 -16.29
N ASN A 147 2.42 14.45 -16.16
CA ASN A 147 3.81 14.55 -15.69
C ASN A 147 4.83 14.94 -16.78
N THR A 148 4.38 15.16 -18.02
CA THR A 148 5.18 15.69 -19.13
C THR A 148 4.65 17.03 -19.64
N ASP A 149 3.86 17.70 -18.80
CA ASP A 149 3.28 19.03 -19.03
C ASP A 149 2.39 19.14 -20.28
N ASN A 150 1.87 18.01 -20.78
CA ASN A 150 0.91 17.99 -21.88
C ASN A 150 -0.52 17.88 -21.34
N TYR A 151 -0.97 18.94 -20.67
CA TYR A 151 -2.23 18.93 -19.92
C TYR A 151 -3.47 18.71 -20.80
N SER A 152 -3.48 19.24 -22.04
CA SER A 152 -4.58 19.00 -22.98
C SER A 152 -4.73 17.51 -23.32
N LYS A 153 -3.63 16.80 -23.56
CA LYS A 153 -3.68 15.34 -23.79
C LYS A 153 -4.01 14.56 -22.52
N ALA A 154 -3.60 15.03 -21.35
CA ALA A 154 -3.98 14.42 -20.08
C ALA A 154 -5.51 14.44 -19.92
N VAL A 155 -6.14 15.61 -20.09
CA VAL A 155 -7.60 15.77 -20.05
C VAL A 155 -8.30 14.92 -21.12
N GLU A 156 -7.80 14.92 -22.35
CA GLU A 156 -8.36 14.10 -23.44
C GLU A 156 -8.39 12.61 -23.08
N ASN A 157 -7.28 12.07 -22.56
CA ASN A 157 -7.20 10.67 -22.17
C ASN A 157 -8.05 10.38 -20.93
N TRP A 158 -8.08 11.26 -19.93
CA TRP A 158 -8.97 11.10 -18.79
C TRP A 158 -10.45 10.97 -19.20
N LYS A 159 -10.91 11.79 -20.14
CA LYS A 159 -12.27 11.70 -20.69
C LYS A 159 -12.52 10.35 -21.37
N LYS A 160 -11.57 9.86 -22.17
CA LYS A 160 -11.66 8.55 -22.83
C LYS A 160 -11.65 7.37 -21.85
N ALA A 161 -11.00 7.50 -20.70
CA ALA A 161 -11.06 6.50 -19.64
C ALA A 161 -12.48 6.33 -19.06
N ASN A 162 -13.36 7.33 -19.23
CA ASN A 162 -14.78 7.31 -18.88
C ASN A 162 -15.03 6.88 -17.42
N HIS A 163 -14.54 7.70 -16.49
CA HIS A 163 -14.66 7.48 -15.05
C HIS A 163 -16.07 7.05 -14.59
N PRO A 164 -17.18 7.71 -15.01
CA PRO A 164 -18.51 7.30 -14.60
C PRO A 164 -18.84 5.83 -14.88
N LYS A 165 -18.32 5.26 -15.97
CA LYS A 165 -18.55 3.85 -16.34
C LYS A 165 -17.51 2.90 -15.76
N ASN A 166 -16.28 3.38 -15.50
CA ASN A 166 -15.13 2.52 -15.23
C ASN A 166 -14.44 2.77 -13.87
N HIS A 167 -15.01 3.56 -12.97
CA HIS A 167 -14.37 4.01 -11.71
C HIS A 167 -13.58 2.92 -10.94
N THR A 168 -14.18 1.77 -10.60
CA THR A 168 -13.46 0.67 -9.91
C THR A 168 -12.28 0.13 -10.73
N GLY A 169 -12.43 0.08 -12.05
CA GLY A 169 -11.37 -0.34 -12.97
C GLY A 169 -10.25 0.69 -13.10
N ILE A 170 -10.58 1.98 -12.97
CA ILE A 170 -9.61 3.07 -12.90
C ILE A 170 -8.81 2.99 -11.61
N ASP A 171 -9.47 2.78 -10.46
CA ASP A 171 -8.79 2.61 -9.17
C ASP A 171 -7.79 1.44 -9.25
N LYS A 172 -8.21 0.31 -9.84
CA LYS A 172 -7.32 -0.82 -10.09
C LYS A 172 -6.15 -0.48 -11.03
N ALA A 173 -6.40 0.27 -12.10
CA ALA A 173 -5.36 0.67 -13.04
C ALA A 173 -4.31 1.58 -12.39
N ILE A 174 -4.74 2.49 -11.51
CA ILE A 174 -3.86 3.34 -10.71
C ILE A 174 -3.06 2.48 -9.71
N TYR A 175 -3.73 1.57 -9.01
CA TYR A 175 -3.10 0.67 -8.05
C TYR A 175 -2.04 -0.24 -8.70
N ILE A 176 -2.21 -0.64 -9.96
CA ILE A 176 -1.17 -1.39 -10.70
C ILE A 176 0.15 -0.61 -10.70
N ILE A 177 0.13 0.72 -10.88
CA ILE A 177 1.35 1.53 -10.92
C ILE A 177 1.88 1.86 -9.52
N HIS A 178 0.98 2.24 -8.60
CA HIS A 178 1.35 2.89 -7.33
C HIS A 178 1.07 2.06 -6.06
N GLY A 179 0.52 0.86 -6.19
CA GLY A 179 0.24 -0.04 -5.06
C GLY A 179 1.48 -0.55 -4.34
N GLN A 180 1.31 -1.22 -3.20
CA GLN A 180 2.45 -1.80 -2.47
C GLN A 180 3.02 -3.02 -3.23
N VAL A 181 4.27 -2.88 -3.69
CA VAL A 181 4.95 -3.89 -4.53
C VAL A 181 6.09 -4.62 -3.82
N ASP A 182 6.29 -4.41 -2.51
CA ASP A 182 7.48 -4.89 -1.79
C ASP A 182 7.16 -5.79 -0.58
N GLN A 183 5.90 -6.18 -0.36
CA GLN A 183 5.49 -6.93 0.84
C GLN A 183 6.28 -8.23 1.04
N ILE A 184 6.55 -8.98 -0.03
CA ILE A 184 7.35 -10.23 0.04
C ILE A 184 8.81 -9.93 0.39
N LYS A 185 9.40 -8.91 -0.23
CA LYS A 185 10.77 -8.48 0.05
C LYS A 185 10.91 -7.98 1.48
N LYS A 186 9.99 -7.11 1.92
CA LYS A 186 9.88 -6.61 3.29
C LYS A 186 9.75 -7.75 4.30
N ARG A 187 8.91 -8.74 4.02
CA ARG A 187 8.78 -9.94 4.86
C ARG A 187 10.13 -10.65 5.01
N SER A 188 10.84 -10.89 3.92
CA SER A 188 12.17 -11.54 3.95
C SER A 188 13.17 -10.75 4.82
N ASP A 189 13.19 -9.42 4.70
CA ASP A 189 14.08 -8.56 5.48
C ASP A 189 13.71 -8.56 6.97
N LEU A 190 12.41 -8.54 7.29
CA LEU A 190 11.90 -8.63 8.66
C LEU A 190 12.24 -9.98 9.31
N ILE A 191 12.18 -11.08 8.56
CA ILE A 191 12.62 -12.40 9.05
C ILE A 191 14.11 -12.39 9.42
N ALA A 192 14.97 -11.80 8.58
CA ALA A 192 16.40 -11.73 8.84
C ALA A 192 16.71 -10.93 10.12
N LYS A 193 16.05 -9.79 10.31
CA LYS A 193 16.17 -8.96 11.51
C LYS A 193 15.60 -9.64 12.76
N THR A 194 14.47 -10.33 12.63
CA THR A 194 13.84 -11.13 13.70
C THR A 194 14.78 -12.24 14.20
N LYS A 195 15.44 -12.96 13.28
CA LYS A 195 16.46 -13.97 13.64
C LYS A 195 17.65 -13.37 14.37
N SER A 196 17.93 -12.09 14.14
CA SER A 196 18.94 -11.30 14.85
C SER A 196 18.43 -10.69 16.16
N LYS A 197 17.25 -11.13 16.65
CA LYS A 197 16.57 -10.68 17.86
C LYS A 197 16.16 -9.20 17.87
N ASP A 198 15.89 -8.61 16.70
CA ASP A 198 15.27 -7.30 16.64
C ASP A 198 13.76 -7.39 16.96
N SER A 199 13.39 -6.96 18.17
CA SER A 199 12.01 -7.03 18.69
C SER A 199 11.02 -6.27 17.80
N LYS A 200 11.39 -5.08 17.29
CA LYS A 200 10.54 -4.27 16.41
C LYS A 200 10.19 -5.03 15.13
N SER A 201 11.18 -5.66 14.48
CA SER A 201 10.94 -6.45 13.28
C SER A 201 10.06 -7.67 13.52
N ALA A 202 10.11 -8.30 14.70
CA ALA A 202 9.24 -9.42 15.04
C ALA A 202 7.76 -9.01 15.05
N TYR A 203 7.45 -7.87 15.65
CA TYR A 203 6.09 -7.32 15.65
C TYR A 203 5.64 -6.88 14.25
N GLU A 204 6.51 -6.21 13.49
CA GLU A 204 6.21 -5.77 12.14
C GLU A 204 5.98 -6.94 11.18
N LEU A 205 6.71 -8.06 11.35
CA LEU A 205 6.55 -9.27 10.55
C LEU A 205 5.13 -9.84 10.70
N ILE A 206 4.68 -10.03 11.94
CA ILE A 206 3.36 -10.60 12.19
C ILE A 206 2.26 -9.61 11.86
N PHE A 207 2.48 -8.32 12.07
CA PHE A 207 1.53 -7.31 11.62
C PHE A 207 1.37 -7.36 10.08
N LEU A 208 2.46 -7.51 9.33
CA LEU A 208 2.42 -7.66 7.87
C LEU A 208 1.63 -8.90 7.45
N ASP A 209 1.93 -10.07 8.02
CA ASP A 209 1.24 -11.32 7.67
C ASP A 209 -0.27 -11.25 7.98
N MET A 210 -0.64 -10.55 9.05
CA MET A 210 -2.04 -10.43 9.48
C MET A 210 -2.81 -9.31 8.76
N ASN A 211 -2.14 -8.44 8.02
CA ASN A 211 -2.72 -7.28 7.33
C ASN A 211 -2.22 -7.18 5.88
N TRP A 212 -2.09 -8.31 5.21
CA TRP A 212 -1.51 -8.36 3.89
C TRP A 212 -2.42 -7.68 2.87
N GLU A 213 -1.92 -6.62 2.24
CA GLU A 213 -2.63 -5.89 1.19
C GLU A 213 -2.81 -6.79 -0.05
N LEU A 214 -4.05 -6.89 -0.53
CA LEU A 214 -4.37 -7.61 -1.77
C LEU A 214 -4.58 -6.63 -2.93
N ASP A 215 -5.22 -5.50 -2.63
CA ASP A 215 -5.46 -4.39 -3.53
C ASP A 215 -5.66 -3.10 -2.70
N TRP A 216 -6.08 -2.01 -3.36
CA TRP A 216 -6.19 -0.68 -2.73
C TRP A 216 -7.20 -0.59 -1.56
N TRP A 217 -8.08 -1.58 -1.37
CA TRP A 217 -9.08 -1.58 -0.29
C TRP A 217 -9.20 -2.91 0.48
N ASN A 218 -8.70 -4.03 -0.08
CA ASN A 218 -8.76 -5.35 0.55
C ASN A 218 -7.44 -5.73 1.22
N ASN A 219 -7.58 -6.35 2.40
CA ASN A 219 -6.48 -7.04 3.08
C ASN A 219 -6.89 -8.47 3.47
N ASN A 220 -5.89 -9.29 3.78
CA ASN A 220 -6.08 -10.66 4.22
C ASN A 220 -5.00 -11.06 5.24
N ILE A 221 -5.25 -12.17 5.94
CA ILE A 221 -4.24 -12.88 6.72
C ILE A 221 -3.55 -13.87 5.78
N GLN A 222 -2.23 -13.79 5.67
CA GLN A 222 -1.39 -14.75 4.96
C GLN A 222 -1.06 -15.94 5.87
N GLU A 223 -2.06 -16.80 6.09
CA GLU A 223 -1.94 -18.00 6.92
C GLU A 223 -0.72 -18.86 6.56
N TYR A 224 -0.39 -18.89 5.27
CA TYR A 224 0.73 -19.67 4.75
C TYR A 224 2.09 -19.23 5.30
N PHE A 225 2.31 -17.93 5.48
CA PHE A 225 3.53 -17.37 6.05
C PHE A 225 3.46 -17.30 7.57
N LEU A 226 2.30 -16.91 8.09
CA LEU A 226 2.06 -16.63 9.50
C LEU A 226 2.49 -17.76 10.43
N GLU A 227 2.10 -19.01 10.15
CA GLU A 227 2.47 -20.16 10.99
C GLU A 227 3.99 -20.30 11.12
N LYS A 228 4.70 -20.11 10.00
CA LYS A 228 6.15 -20.22 9.97
C LYS A 228 6.83 -19.04 10.66
N ASP A 229 6.30 -17.85 10.51
CA ASP A 229 6.91 -16.64 11.03
C ASP A 229 6.70 -16.51 12.54
N VAL A 230 5.54 -16.94 13.06
CA VAL A 230 5.33 -17.14 14.50
C VAL A 230 6.34 -18.13 15.08
N ASN A 231 6.59 -19.25 14.40
CA ASN A 231 7.60 -20.22 14.83
C ASN A 231 9.03 -19.65 14.77
N THR A 232 9.33 -18.81 13.78
CA THR A 232 10.63 -18.11 13.71
C THR A 232 10.84 -17.21 14.92
N ILE A 233 9.80 -16.49 15.35
CA ILE A 233 9.84 -15.63 16.54
C ILE A 233 10.00 -16.46 17.80
N LYS A 234 9.24 -17.56 17.93
CA LYS A 234 9.38 -18.50 19.05
C LYS A 234 10.80 -19.02 19.18
N ASN A 235 11.43 -19.41 18.07
CA ASN A 235 12.79 -19.94 18.07
C ASN A 235 13.85 -18.87 18.35
N SER A 236 13.60 -17.63 17.95
CA SER A 236 14.56 -16.53 18.10
C SER A 236 14.54 -15.91 19.50
N PHE A 237 13.34 -15.72 20.07
CA PHE A 237 13.15 -15.05 21.36
C PHE A 237 12.86 -16.01 22.52
N GLY A 238 12.34 -17.20 22.24
CA GLY A 238 11.88 -18.17 23.24
C GLY A 238 10.37 -18.07 23.51
N SER A 239 9.75 -19.17 23.96
CA SER A 239 8.30 -19.26 24.19
C SER A 239 7.78 -18.40 25.35
N ASP A 240 8.66 -18.02 26.26
CA ASP A 240 8.30 -17.24 27.45
C ASP A 240 8.68 -15.75 27.30
N SER A 241 9.22 -15.37 26.12
CA SER A 241 9.56 -13.98 25.81
C SER A 241 8.29 -13.12 25.70
N GLN A 242 8.43 -11.85 26.07
CA GLN A 242 7.35 -10.88 25.94
C GLN A 242 6.88 -10.76 24.48
N GLU A 243 7.82 -10.75 23.53
CA GLU A 243 7.56 -10.68 22.09
C GLU A 243 6.65 -11.82 21.65
N TYR A 244 7.06 -13.07 21.90
CA TYR A 244 6.30 -14.24 21.47
C TYR A 244 4.92 -14.28 22.12
N LEU A 245 4.81 -13.96 23.41
CA LEU A 245 3.55 -13.96 24.13
C LEU A 245 2.57 -12.91 23.58
N GLN A 246 3.02 -11.67 23.38
CA GLN A 246 2.19 -10.60 22.82
C GLN A 246 1.75 -10.90 21.38
N ILE A 247 2.66 -11.41 20.56
CA ILE A 247 2.39 -11.79 19.17
C ILE A 247 1.42 -12.96 19.07
N SER A 248 1.61 -13.98 19.90
CA SER A 248 0.71 -15.14 19.95
C SER A 248 -0.70 -14.73 20.40
N ALA A 249 -0.79 -13.84 21.37
CA ALA A 249 -2.06 -13.27 21.81
C ALA A 249 -2.72 -12.46 20.69
N TYR A 250 -1.98 -11.59 20.01
CA TYR A 250 -2.48 -10.81 18.88
C TYR A 250 -3.02 -11.70 17.76
N ASN A 251 -2.24 -12.71 17.35
CA ASN A 251 -2.66 -13.67 16.33
C ASN A 251 -3.99 -14.35 16.69
N LYS A 252 -4.10 -14.85 17.93
CA LYS A 252 -5.32 -15.49 18.44
C LYS A 252 -6.53 -14.53 18.44
N ILE A 253 -6.37 -13.33 18.98
CA ILE A 253 -7.45 -12.35 19.14
C ILE A 253 -7.96 -11.89 17.77
N LYS A 254 -7.06 -11.61 16.84
CA LYS A 254 -7.42 -11.16 15.50
C LYS A 254 -8.14 -12.24 14.70
N ASN A 255 -7.72 -13.49 14.82
CA ASN A 255 -8.43 -14.62 14.22
C ASN A 255 -9.85 -14.78 14.78
N LEU A 256 -10.05 -14.62 16.09
CA LEU A 256 -11.38 -14.62 16.70
C LEU A 256 -12.25 -13.48 16.16
N SER A 257 -11.68 -12.28 16.06
CA SER A 257 -12.39 -11.10 15.54
C SER A 257 -12.81 -11.26 14.08
N ARG A 258 -12.00 -11.93 13.25
CA ARG A 258 -12.29 -12.11 11.83
C ARG A 258 -13.36 -13.18 11.58
N ASN A 259 -13.38 -14.23 12.39
CA ASN A 259 -14.33 -15.34 12.27
C ASN A 259 -15.69 -15.04 12.92
N SER A 260 -16.00 -13.76 13.18
CA SER A 260 -17.23 -13.33 13.87
C SER A 260 -17.49 -14.11 15.16
N SER A 261 -16.41 -14.44 15.90
CA SER A 261 -16.53 -15.18 17.16
C SER A 261 -17.30 -14.36 18.21
N PRO A 262 -17.95 -15.01 19.19
CA PRO A 262 -18.61 -14.30 20.27
C PRO A 262 -17.66 -13.34 20.99
N LYS A 263 -18.18 -12.17 21.38
CA LYS A 263 -17.47 -11.16 22.18
C LYS A 263 -16.76 -11.77 23.39
N ASP A 264 -17.37 -12.73 24.06
CA ASP A 264 -16.81 -13.38 25.25
C ASP A 264 -15.52 -14.16 24.94
N SER A 265 -15.39 -14.77 23.76
CA SER A 265 -14.17 -15.46 23.34
C SER A 265 -13.00 -14.48 23.20
N ILE A 266 -13.26 -13.29 22.64
CA ILE A 266 -12.27 -12.22 22.51
C ILE A 266 -11.88 -11.69 23.90
N LYS A 267 -12.86 -11.46 24.77
CA LYS A 267 -12.65 -11.03 26.16
C LYS A 267 -11.75 -12.02 26.93
N ILE A 268 -12.07 -13.31 26.86
CA ILE A 268 -11.28 -14.37 27.51
C ILE A 268 -9.85 -14.40 26.97
N ALA A 269 -9.65 -14.22 25.66
CA ALA A 269 -8.32 -14.20 25.07
C ALA A 269 -7.48 -13.00 25.56
N LEU A 270 -8.07 -11.81 25.66
CA LEU A 270 -7.41 -10.61 26.20
C LEU A 270 -7.03 -10.79 27.69
N LEU A 271 -7.96 -11.30 28.51
CA LEU A 271 -7.70 -11.54 29.93
C LEU A 271 -6.62 -12.61 30.16
N ASN A 272 -6.70 -13.73 29.45
CA ASN A 272 -5.71 -14.81 29.57
C ASN A 272 -4.31 -14.39 29.10
N SER A 273 -4.23 -13.47 28.13
CA SER A 273 -2.95 -12.92 27.67
C SER A 273 -2.44 -11.78 28.55
N LYS A 274 -3.22 -11.33 29.54
CA LYS A 274 -2.92 -10.19 30.41
C LYS A 274 -2.58 -8.94 29.59
N LEU A 275 -3.43 -8.63 28.61
CA LEU A 275 -3.30 -7.45 27.77
C LEU A 275 -4.55 -6.58 27.86
N ILE A 276 -4.35 -5.27 27.98
CA ILE A 276 -5.33 -4.20 27.82
C ILE A 276 -6.45 -4.17 28.87
N LEU A 277 -7.26 -5.23 28.98
CA LEU A 277 -8.39 -5.31 29.91
C LEU A 277 -7.92 -5.37 31.36
N ASP A 278 -8.77 -4.96 32.29
CA ASP A 278 -8.49 -4.93 33.74
C ASP A 278 -7.19 -4.18 34.09
N ASN A 279 -6.91 -3.10 33.35
CA ASN A 279 -5.72 -2.27 33.48
C ASN A 279 -4.40 -3.04 33.26
N HIS A 280 -4.45 -4.16 32.52
CA HIS A 280 -3.25 -4.85 32.10
C HIS A 280 -2.42 -4.03 31.12
N PRO A 281 -1.10 -4.29 31.02
CA PRO A 281 -0.21 -3.53 30.16
C PRO A 281 -0.63 -3.51 28.70
N MET A 282 -0.26 -2.43 28.03
CA MET A 282 -0.44 -2.28 26.59
C MET A 282 0.63 -3.06 25.82
N PRO A 283 0.32 -3.57 24.62
CA PRO A 283 1.33 -4.02 23.69
C PRO A 283 2.34 -2.90 23.43
N THR A 284 3.63 -3.24 23.35
CA THR A 284 4.69 -2.24 23.18
C THR A 284 4.80 -1.73 21.74
N ASN A 285 4.29 -2.49 20.78
CA ASN A 285 4.22 -2.08 19.38
C ASN A 285 2.89 -1.37 19.08
N GLY A 286 2.95 -0.15 18.56
CA GLY A 286 1.81 0.69 18.31
C GLY A 286 0.81 0.12 17.32
N LYS A 287 1.26 -0.57 16.26
CA LYS A 287 0.35 -1.18 15.28
C LYS A 287 -0.48 -2.31 15.87
N ILE A 288 0.12 -3.15 16.69
CA ILE A 288 -0.60 -4.21 17.41
C ILE A 288 -1.51 -3.62 18.49
N ALA A 289 -1.04 -2.62 19.24
CA ALA A 289 -1.85 -1.92 20.23
C ALA A 289 -3.10 -1.29 19.59
N SER A 290 -2.90 -0.57 18.48
CA SER A 290 -3.94 0.08 17.67
C SER A 290 -4.99 -0.93 17.22
N ASP A 291 -4.57 -2.06 16.64
CA ASP A 291 -5.50 -3.08 16.14
C ASP A 291 -6.24 -3.81 17.28
N LEU A 292 -5.57 -4.12 18.39
CA LEU A 292 -6.21 -4.76 19.55
C LEU A 292 -7.19 -3.82 20.27
N LEU A 293 -6.86 -2.53 20.38
CA LEU A 293 -7.78 -1.53 20.93
C LEU A 293 -9.00 -1.36 20.01
N ARG A 294 -8.80 -1.24 18.70
CA ARG A 294 -9.89 -1.22 17.72
C ARG A 294 -10.82 -2.43 17.86
N ILE A 295 -10.27 -3.64 17.97
CA ILE A 295 -11.04 -4.86 18.21
C ILE A 295 -11.82 -4.75 19.53
N SER A 296 -11.20 -4.23 20.59
CA SER A 296 -11.82 -4.06 21.90
C SER A 296 -12.99 -3.07 21.87
N PHE A 297 -12.84 -1.93 21.20
CA PHE A 297 -13.88 -0.91 21.05
C PHE A 297 -15.05 -1.38 20.18
N ILE A 298 -14.78 -1.96 19.00
CA ILE A 298 -15.83 -2.49 18.11
C ILE A 298 -16.67 -3.56 18.82
N ASN A 299 -16.04 -4.39 19.66
CA ASN A 299 -16.73 -5.41 20.45
C ASN A 299 -17.32 -4.87 21.77
N ARG A 300 -17.24 -3.56 22.03
CA ARG A 300 -17.71 -2.89 23.26
C ARG A 300 -17.14 -3.51 24.54
N LEU A 301 -15.88 -3.94 24.48
CA LEU A 301 -15.12 -4.42 25.65
C LEU A 301 -14.50 -3.28 26.44
N LEU A 302 -14.31 -2.14 25.78
CA LEU A 302 -13.88 -0.86 26.32
C LEU A 302 -14.76 0.23 25.73
N ASP A 303 -14.81 1.37 26.41
CA ASP A 303 -15.35 2.63 25.90
C ASP A 303 -14.18 3.59 25.63
N GLU A 304 -14.16 4.23 24.47
CA GLU A 304 -13.08 5.10 24.03
C GLU A 304 -12.87 6.30 24.96
N LYS A 305 -13.95 6.93 25.45
CA LYS A 305 -13.86 8.13 26.30
C LYS A 305 -13.35 7.76 27.70
N GLU A 306 -13.93 6.73 28.29
CA GLU A 306 -13.48 6.22 29.59
C GLU A 306 -12.02 5.75 29.52
N PHE A 307 -11.64 5.10 28.42
CA PHE A 307 -10.27 4.66 28.21
C PHE A 307 -9.31 5.84 28.08
N PHE A 308 -9.68 6.90 27.34
CA PHE A 308 -8.87 8.12 27.24
C PHE A 308 -8.65 8.78 28.61
N GLU A 309 -9.71 8.96 29.39
CA GLU A 309 -9.64 9.58 30.71
C GLU A 309 -8.72 8.81 31.67
N LYS A 310 -8.77 7.48 31.63
CA LYS A 310 -7.98 6.63 32.55
C LYS A 310 -6.57 6.35 32.07
N ARG A 311 -6.37 6.19 30.75
CA ARG A 311 -5.15 5.63 30.16
C ARG A 311 -4.59 6.43 28.98
N GLY A 312 -5.16 7.58 28.62
CA GLY A 312 -4.64 8.43 27.54
C GLY A 312 -3.19 8.85 27.79
N LYS A 313 -2.84 9.21 29.02
CA LYS A 313 -1.45 9.58 29.38
C LYS A 313 -0.46 8.44 29.16
N GLU A 314 -0.85 7.19 29.44
CA GLU A 314 -0.03 6.00 29.18
C GLU A 314 0.33 5.89 27.70
N MET A 315 -0.60 6.23 26.78
CA MET A 315 -0.34 6.17 25.33
C MET A 315 0.76 7.16 24.92
N ILE A 316 0.74 8.39 25.42
CA ILE A 316 1.81 9.36 25.15
C ILE A 316 3.14 8.88 25.73
N GLU A 317 3.14 8.40 26.98
CA GLU A 317 4.37 7.92 27.64
C GLU A 317 4.99 6.74 26.88
N LEU A 318 4.17 5.81 26.38
CA LEU A 318 4.65 4.70 25.55
C LEU A 318 5.13 5.18 24.18
N ALA A 319 4.41 6.11 23.53
CA ALA A 319 4.84 6.69 22.25
C ALA A 319 6.23 7.30 22.36
N ASP A 320 6.48 8.10 23.41
CA ASP A 320 7.77 8.76 23.64
C ASP A 320 8.88 7.76 23.99
N LYS A 321 8.56 6.77 24.83
CA LYS A 321 9.51 5.73 25.24
C LYS A 321 9.99 4.89 24.05
N TYR A 322 9.07 4.50 23.17
CA TYR A 322 9.37 3.60 22.04
C TYR A 322 9.63 4.34 20.72
N ARG A 323 9.43 5.66 20.69
CA ARG A 323 9.44 6.47 19.47
C ARG A 323 8.53 5.86 18.39
N ASP A 324 7.34 5.47 18.80
CA ASP A 324 6.35 4.80 17.93
C ASP A 324 5.19 5.77 17.63
N GLU A 325 5.14 6.23 16.38
CA GLU A 325 4.11 7.14 15.86
C GLU A 325 2.69 6.57 16.04
N GLU A 326 2.51 5.26 15.91
CA GLU A 326 1.16 4.68 15.95
C GLU A 326 0.59 4.72 17.37
N LEU A 327 1.43 4.69 18.41
CA LEU A 327 0.98 4.93 19.79
C LEU A 327 0.51 6.38 20.00
N LEU A 328 1.20 7.35 19.39
CA LEU A 328 0.74 8.74 19.41
C LEU A 328 -0.57 8.89 18.60
N ASN A 329 -0.69 8.17 17.49
CA ASN A 329 -1.92 8.15 16.67
C ASN A 329 -3.12 7.60 17.46
N ILE A 330 -2.92 6.56 18.28
CA ILE A 330 -3.96 6.07 19.21
C ILE A 330 -4.36 7.17 20.18
N TYR A 331 -3.40 7.87 20.79
CA TYR A 331 -3.70 8.98 21.69
C TYR A 331 -4.53 10.06 21.00
N ALA A 332 -4.12 10.50 19.82
CA ALA A 332 -4.81 11.54 19.05
C ALA A 332 -6.23 11.14 18.66
N TYR A 333 -6.43 9.89 18.22
CA TYR A 333 -7.76 9.36 17.96
C TYR A 333 -8.65 9.45 19.21
N LEU A 334 -8.14 8.99 20.36
CA LEU A 334 -8.86 9.01 21.62
C LEU A 334 -9.17 10.44 22.10
N GLU A 335 -8.21 11.37 21.96
CA GLU A 335 -8.38 12.80 22.25
C GLU A 335 -9.51 13.38 21.40
N SER A 336 -9.53 13.07 20.09
CA SER A 336 -10.59 13.51 19.19
C SER A 336 -11.96 12.94 19.54
N VAL A 337 -12.05 11.69 20.00
CA VAL A 337 -13.32 11.10 20.42
C VAL A 337 -13.82 11.73 21.73
N ALA A 338 -12.91 12.02 22.66
CA ALA A 338 -13.26 12.60 23.96
C ALA A 338 -13.62 14.09 23.87
N THR A 339 -12.88 14.87 23.08
CA THR A 339 -12.97 16.34 23.05
C THR A 339 -13.57 16.90 21.76
N GLY A 340 -13.80 16.05 20.76
CA GLY A 340 -14.30 16.43 19.44
C GLY A 340 -13.21 16.87 18.45
N HIS A 341 -11.95 17.02 18.88
CA HIS A 341 -10.82 17.42 18.03
C HIS A 341 -9.49 16.92 18.59
N VAL A 342 -8.45 16.89 17.76
CA VAL A 342 -7.06 16.70 18.21
C VAL A 342 -6.50 18.06 18.60
N SER A 343 -5.75 18.15 19.70
CA SER A 343 -5.16 19.43 20.08
C SER A 343 -3.99 19.81 19.16
N GLU A 344 -3.81 21.11 18.92
CA GLU A 344 -2.68 21.63 18.13
C GLU A 344 -1.32 21.16 18.69
N GLN A 345 -1.21 20.98 20.01
CA GLN A 345 0.01 20.47 20.64
C GLN A 345 0.30 19.03 20.21
N THR A 346 -0.71 18.16 20.22
CA THR A 346 -0.59 16.77 19.77
C THR A 346 -0.22 16.71 18.29
N ASP A 347 -0.90 17.51 17.46
CA ASP A 347 -0.62 17.58 16.02
C ASP A 347 0.80 18.08 15.71
N LYS A 348 1.23 19.17 16.37
CA LYS A 348 2.59 19.69 16.21
C LYS A 348 3.65 18.70 16.70
N LYS A 349 3.37 17.94 17.76
CA LYS A 349 4.27 16.88 18.23
C LYS A 349 4.40 15.76 17.19
N GLY A 350 3.28 15.22 16.72
CA GLY A 350 3.27 14.14 15.74
C GLY A 350 3.90 14.55 14.40
N TRP A 351 3.67 15.78 13.96
CA TRP A 351 4.33 16.30 12.77
C TRP A 351 5.82 16.55 13.01
N ASN A 352 6.21 17.36 13.98
CA ASN A 352 7.59 17.84 14.07
C ASN A 352 8.56 16.83 14.69
N GLU A 353 8.13 16.01 15.65
CA GLU A 353 9.00 15.04 16.32
C GLU A 353 8.94 13.65 15.66
N TYR A 354 7.75 13.23 15.20
CA TYR A 354 7.54 11.91 14.61
C TYR A 354 7.53 11.93 13.08
N GLN A 355 7.62 13.12 12.46
CA GLN A 355 7.64 13.30 11.01
C GLN A 355 6.43 12.67 10.31
N SER A 356 5.26 12.74 10.95
CA SER A 356 4.05 12.09 10.44
C SER A 356 3.18 13.03 9.62
N GLU A 357 2.90 12.60 8.39
CA GLU A 357 1.99 13.29 7.47
C GLU A 357 0.57 13.38 8.06
N LYS A 358 0.11 12.34 8.77
CA LYS A 358 -1.27 12.30 9.34
C LYS A 358 -1.51 13.46 10.30
N PHE A 359 -0.52 13.76 11.13
CA PHE A 359 -0.60 14.85 12.11
C PHE A 359 -0.47 16.22 11.46
N ALA A 360 0.33 16.37 10.41
CA ALA A 360 0.34 17.60 9.60
C ALA A 360 -1.02 17.83 8.93
N ILE A 361 -1.63 16.78 8.36
CA ILE A 361 -2.97 16.87 7.79
C ILE A 361 -4.00 17.24 8.86
N SER A 362 -3.97 16.57 10.01
CA SER A 362 -4.87 16.87 11.14
C SER A 362 -4.76 18.32 11.59
N TYR A 363 -3.52 18.84 11.71
CA TYR A 363 -3.25 20.24 12.04
C TYR A 363 -3.99 21.21 11.11
N PHE A 364 -3.82 21.07 9.79
CA PHE A 364 -4.49 21.96 8.84
C PHE A 364 -5.99 21.76 8.77
N ILE A 365 -6.50 20.55 8.98
CA ILE A 365 -7.94 20.32 9.12
C ILE A 365 -8.48 21.07 10.35
N GLY A 366 -7.76 21.02 11.48
CA GLY A 366 -8.12 21.72 12.72
C GLY A 366 -8.06 23.25 12.61
N LEU A 367 -7.18 23.79 11.76
CA LEU A 367 -7.16 25.22 11.45
C LEU A 367 -8.40 25.69 10.67
N ALA A 368 -9.05 24.81 9.90
CA ALA A 368 -10.26 25.08 9.14
C ALA A 368 -10.18 26.36 8.27
N ASP A 369 -10.98 27.37 8.59
CA ASP A 369 -11.08 28.66 7.90
C ASP A 369 -9.90 29.61 8.18
N LYS A 370 -9.05 29.28 9.17
CA LYS A 370 -7.82 30.02 9.48
C LYS A 370 -6.64 29.63 8.59
N ASN A 371 -6.83 28.68 7.67
CA ASN A 371 -5.80 28.35 6.70
C ASN A 371 -5.64 29.50 5.70
N GLU A 372 -4.40 29.89 5.47
CA GLU A 372 -4.02 30.89 4.48
C GLU A 372 -3.03 30.28 3.49
N TYR A 373 -3.11 30.71 2.23
CA TYR A 373 -2.27 30.21 1.14
C TYR A 373 -0.77 30.42 1.40
N ASP A 374 -0.42 31.57 2.00
CA ASP A 374 0.96 31.95 2.30
C ASP A 374 1.38 31.57 3.74
N ASN A 375 0.62 30.69 4.41
CA ASN A 375 0.94 30.23 5.75
C ASN A 375 2.33 29.55 5.77
N PRO A 376 3.28 30.01 6.63
CA PRO A 376 4.63 29.44 6.70
C PRO A 376 4.62 27.95 7.10
N ASP A 377 3.67 27.53 7.93
CA ASP A 377 3.51 26.12 8.31
C ASP A 377 3.07 25.30 7.09
N LEU A 378 2.13 25.80 6.27
CA LEU A 378 1.71 25.10 5.05
C LEU A 378 2.88 24.96 4.06
N LYS A 379 3.69 26.00 3.91
CA LYS A 379 4.93 25.93 3.11
C LYS A 379 5.90 24.87 3.65
N LYS A 380 6.09 24.80 4.97
CA LYS A 380 6.91 23.76 5.60
C LYS A 380 6.34 22.36 5.36
N ALA A 381 5.03 22.17 5.50
CA ALA A 381 4.38 20.88 5.29
C ALA A 381 4.55 20.35 3.87
N LEU A 382 4.53 21.23 2.87
CA LEU A 382 4.78 20.86 1.47
C LEU A 382 6.23 20.42 1.22
N ILE A 383 7.17 20.91 2.02
CA ILE A 383 8.58 20.49 1.99
C ILE A 383 8.76 19.17 2.73
N ASP A 384 8.14 19.04 3.89
CA ASP A 384 8.21 17.82 4.72
C ASP A 384 7.51 16.63 4.03
N PHE A 385 6.39 16.88 3.34
CA PHE A 385 5.55 15.87 2.70
C PHE A 385 5.27 16.20 1.22
N PRO A 386 6.29 16.18 0.34
CA PRO A 386 6.15 16.61 -1.06
C PRO A 386 5.24 15.71 -1.89
N ASN A 387 4.90 14.51 -1.40
CA ASN A 387 4.01 13.56 -2.05
C ASN A 387 2.60 13.52 -1.44
N SER A 388 2.30 14.34 -0.44
CA SER A 388 0.97 14.35 0.20
C SER A 388 -0.08 15.02 -0.66
N SER A 389 -1.01 14.27 -1.22
CA SER A 389 -2.11 14.89 -1.98
C SER A 389 -3.02 15.74 -1.09
N LYS A 390 -3.18 15.39 0.19
CA LYS A 390 -3.98 16.15 1.16
C LYS A 390 -3.37 17.51 1.52
N ILE A 391 -2.06 17.59 1.76
CA ILE A 391 -1.40 18.87 2.06
C ILE A 391 -1.43 19.80 0.83
N HIS A 392 -1.18 19.25 -0.37
CA HIS A 392 -1.33 20.02 -1.62
C HIS A 392 -2.79 20.47 -1.83
N TRP A 393 -3.77 19.64 -1.47
CA TRP A 393 -5.19 20.00 -1.53
C TRP A 393 -5.57 21.14 -0.58
N VAL A 394 -4.99 21.19 0.63
CA VAL A 394 -5.16 22.33 1.55
C VAL A 394 -4.71 23.63 0.85
N LYS A 395 -3.54 23.63 0.21
CA LYS A 395 -3.04 24.80 -0.52
C LYS A 395 -3.93 25.22 -1.69
N LEU A 396 -4.37 24.25 -2.50
CA LEU A 396 -5.31 24.51 -3.61
C LEU A 396 -6.61 25.17 -3.10
N ASN A 397 -7.15 24.70 -1.97
CA ASN A 397 -8.36 25.30 -1.41
C ASN A 397 -8.14 26.72 -0.91
N CYS A 398 -7.00 26.99 -0.25
CA CYS A 398 -6.66 28.34 0.18
C CYS A 398 -6.59 29.29 -1.03
N ALA A 399 -5.94 28.87 -2.12
CA ALA A 399 -5.90 29.65 -3.36
C ALA A 399 -7.31 29.97 -3.87
N LYS A 400 -8.18 28.96 -3.91
CA LYS A 400 -9.56 29.11 -4.37
C LYS A 400 -10.37 30.08 -3.51
N ILE A 401 -10.25 29.98 -2.18
CA ILE A 401 -10.97 30.85 -1.23
C ILE A 401 -10.48 32.29 -1.34
N GLU A 402 -9.17 32.48 -1.50
CA GLU A 402 -8.53 33.80 -1.61
C GLU A 402 -8.59 34.41 -3.03
N GLY A 403 -9.16 33.70 -4.01
CA GLY A 403 -9.26 34.17 -5.39
C GLY A 403 -7.91 34.24 -6.13
N LYS A 404 -6.93 33.42 -5.74
CA LYS A 404 -5.63 33.28 -6.39
C LYS A 404 -5.69 32.33 -7.59
N GLU A 405 -4.70 32.41 -8.48
CA GLU A 405 -4.55 31.48 -9.60
C GLU A 405 -4.35 30.04 -9.06
N ILE A 406 -5.19 29.10 -9.50
CA ILE A 406 -5.20 27.74 -8.95
C ILE A 406 -4.47 26.71 -9.82
N LYS A 407 -4.17 27.04 -11.09
CA LYS A 407 -3.71 26.08 -12.10
C LYS A 407 -2.50 25.27 -11.65
N THR A 408 -1.48 25.96 -11.14
CA THR A 408 -0.23 25.32 -10.68
C THR A 408 -0.47 24.38 -9.50
N ASP A 409 -1.22 24.82 -8.49
CA ASP A 409 -1.52 23.99 -7.32
C ASP A 409 -2.45 22.81 -7.67
N LEU A 410 -3.39 23.01 -8.60
CA LEU A 410 -4.27 21.95 -9.11
C LEU A 410 -3.50 20.85 -9.84
N ILE A 411 -2.51 21.22 -10.66
CA ILE A 411 -1.62 20.26 -11.34
C ILE A 411 -0.84 19.43 -10.32
N GLU A 412 -0.31 20.07 -9.27
CA GLU A 412 0.42 19.33 -8.22
C GLU A 412 -0.49 18.40 -7.43
N VAL A 413 -1.71 18.83 -7.07
CA VAL A 413 -2.72 17.96 -6.45
C VAL A 413 -3.01 16.75 -7.34
N LEU A 414 -3.28 16.95 -8.64
CA LEU A 414 -3.52 15.86 -9.59
C LEU A 414 -2.37 14.85 -9.62
N LYS A 415 -1.12 15.33 -9.71
CA LYS A 415 0.07 14.48 -9.75
C LYS A 415 0.21 13.64 -8.47
N LYS A 416 -0.08 14.22 -7.29
CA LYS A 416 0.03 13.48 -6.03
C LYS A 416 -1.14 12.53 -5.84
N GLU A 417 -2.33 12.94 -6.26
CA GLU A 417 -3.54 12.14 -6.11
C GLU A 417 -3.50 10.86 -6.95
N PHE A 418 -2.86 10.86 -8.12
CA PHE A 418 -2.59 9.58 -8.84
C PHE A 418 -1.75 8.61 -8.01
N LYS A 419 -0.81 9.10 -7.20
CA LYS A 419 0.08 8.24 -6.41
C LYS A 419 -0.58 7.71 -5.15
N THR A 420 -1.39 8.53 -4.50
CA THR A 420 -1.89 8.25 -3.14
C THR A 420 -3.37 7.91 -3.10
N LEU A 421 -4.17 8.45 -4.03
CA LEU A 421 -5.64 8.60 -3.92
C LEU A 421 -6.04 9.16 -2.54
N GLY A 422 -5.15 9.95 -1.94
CA GLY A 422 -5.17 10.25 -0.51
C GLY A 422 -6.25 11.24 -0.12
N SER A 423 -6.87 11.94 -1.09
CA SER A 423 -7.92 12.89 -0.79
C SER A 423 -9.26 12.23 -0.42
N ASP A 424 -9.46 10.96 -0.80
CA ASP A 424 -10.61 10.14 -0.42
C ASP A 424 -10.21 9.16 0.70
N GLN A 425 -11.02 9.05 1.75
CA GLN A 425 -10.73 8.15 2.88
C GLN A 425 -10.68 6.67 2.48
N ASN A 426 -11.44 6.29 1.46
CA ASN A 426 -11.47 4.95 0.90
C ASN A 426 -10.52 4.78 -0.29
N LYS A 427 -9.70 5.80 -0.61
CA LYS A 427 -8.74 5.81 -1.70
C LYS A 427 -9.37 5.56 -3.07
N TYR A 428 -10.50 6.20 -3.34
CA TYR A 428 -11.17 6.15 -4.65
C TYR A 428 -10.80 7.35 -5.53
N SER A 429 -10.79 7.14 -6.85
CA SER A 429 -10.46 8.17 -7.86
C SER A 429 -11.53 9.25 -8.09
N TYR A 430 -12.53 9.39 -7.22
CA TYR A 430 -13.60 10.40 -7.41
C TYR A 430 -13.08 11.83 -7.36
N SER A 431 -12.10 12.12 -6.50
CA SER A 431 -11.49 13.45 -6.46
C SER A 431 -10.72 13.77 -7.74
N LEU A 432 -9.98 12.79 -8.30
CA LEU A 432 -9.32 12.95 -9.61
C LEU A 432 -10.31 13.37 -10.70
N LYS A 433 -11.51 12.77 -10.73
CA LYS A 433 -12.55 13.16 -11.69
C LYS A 433 -12.88 14.65 -11.59
N ASN A 434 -13.06 15.15 -10.37
CA ASN A 434 -13.38 16.56 -10.13
C ASN A 434 -12.20 17.47 -10.48
N TYR A 435 -10.98 17.09 -10.12
CA TYR A 435 -9.78 17.87 -10.42
C TYR A 435 -9.50 17.96 -11.93
N PHE A 436 -9.72 16.89 -12.70
CA PHE A 436 -9.61 16.94 -14.16
C PHE A 436 -10.67 17.83 -14.80
N HIS A 437 -11.88 17.88 -14.24
CA HIS A 437 -12.90 18.82 -14.71
C HIS A 437 -12.51 20.27 -14.43
N LEU A 438 -11.91 20.55 -13.26
CA LEU A 438 -11.36 21.88 -12.97
C LEU A 438 -10.21 22.22 -13.92
N LEU A 439 -9.28 21.29 -14.16
CA LEU A 439 -8.13 21.53 -15.02
C LEU A 439 -8.54 21.83 -16.45
N GLU A 440 -9.61 21.19 -16.95
CA GLU A 440 -10.17 21.52 -18.26
C GLU A 440 -10.60 22.99 -18.38
N ASN A 441 -11.11 23.59 -17.31
CA ASN A 441 -11.52 24.99 -17.33
C ASN A 441 -10.34 25.98 -17.20
N GLU A 442 -9.15 25.50 -16.83
CA GLU A 442 -7.92 26.29 -16.63
C GLU A 442 -6.94 26.19 -17.82
N ILE A 443 -7.24 25.38 -18.84
CA ILE A 443 -6.47 25.21 -20.08
C ILE A 443 -7.20 25.91 -21.21
#